data_AF-A0A519L3D5-F1
#
_entry.id   AF-A0A519L3D5-F1
#
_cell.length_a   1.000
_cell.length_b   1.000
_cell.length_c   1.000
_cell.angle_alpha   90.00
_cell.angle_beta   90.00
_cell.angle_gamma   90.00
#
_symmetry.space_group_name_H-M   'P 1'
#
loop_
_entity.id
_entity.type
_entity.pdbx_description
1 polymer ?
#
loop_
_entity_poly.entity_id
_entity_poly.type
_entity_poly.pdbx_seq_one_letter_code
_entity_poly.pdbx_strand_id
1 'polypeptide(L)'
;MDNEQARELLNKYNSGQCTETEKALIEKSFFTFNEQSVEISQEKLKALKKQVSKKLPISKSRSLKVVITISTAAAVIAFAIYMFNPQPENNINRSLRIAEQIFPKGNTALITLSNGKTIELDQHHNELNISDSGLSYSDGKKIKMNSLVESQTISTPKGGEYKIVLSDGTKVWLNAATVLQ
;
A
#
# COMPACT_ATOMS: atom_id res chain seq x y z
N MET A 1 59.35 52.61 -36.18
CA MET A 1 60.26 52.62 -35.02
C MET A 1 61.11 51.37 -35.11
N ASP A 2 62.39 51.48 -34.76
CA ASP A 2 63.23 50.30 -34.63
C ASP A 2 62.78 49.47 -33.41
N ASN A 3 62.90 48.14 -33.47
CA ASN A 3 62.35 47.24 -32.44
C ASN A 3 62.99 47.45 -31.06
N GLU A 4 64.23 47.93 -31.00
CA GLU A 4 64.90 48.27 -29.73
C GLU A 4 64.31 49.54 -29.09
N GLN A 5 64.07 50.58 -29.89
CA GLN A 5 63.47 51.83 -29.40
C GLN A 5 62.05 51.62 -28.85
N ALA A 6 61.29 50.71 -29.48
CA ALA A 6 59.95 50.34 -28.99
C ALA A 6 60.00 49.63 -27.62
N ARG A 7 61.00 48.78 -27.38
CA ARG A 7 61.18 48.09 -26.09
C ARG A 7 61.59 49.05 -24.98
N GLU A 8 62.49 49.99 -25.28
CA GLU A 8 62.87 51.02 -24.30
C GLU A 8 61.69 51.90 -23.91
N LEU A 9 60.87 52.30 -24.89
CA LEU A 9 59.67 53.11 -24.66
C LEU A 9 58.64 52.35 -23.79
N LEU A 10 58.46 51.05 -24.05
CA LEU A 10 57.55 50.19 -23.28
C LEU A 10 58.03 49.99 -21.83
N ASN A 11 59.35 49.86 -21.63
CA ASN A 11 59.93 49.76 -20.29
C ASN A 11 59.73 51.06 -19.50
N LYS A 12 59.94 52.23 -20.12
CA LYS A 12 59.68 53.54 -19.51
C LYS A 12 58.20 53.74 -19.14
N TYR A 13 57.30 53.23 -19.97
CA TYR A 13 55.86 53.25 -19.72
C TYR A 13 55.49 52.41 -18.51
N ASN A 14 56.02 51.18 -18.43
CA ASN A 14 55.79 50.29 -17.30
C ASN A 14 56.41 50.82 -15.99
N SER A 15 57.50 51.59 -16.06
CA SER A 15 58.12 52.24 -14.89
C SER A 15 57.50 53.59 -14.53
N GLY A 16 56.47 54.06 -15.26
CA GLY A 16 55.77 55.31 -14.97
C GLY A 16 56.56 56.60 -15.24
N GLN A 17 57.65 56.53 -16.02
CA GLN A 17 58.53 57.67 -16.33
C GLN A 17 58.28 58.28 -17.73
N CYS A 18 57.17 57.92 -18.38
CA CYS A 18 56.84 58.43 -19.70
C CYS A 18 56.30 59.86 -19.66
N THR A 19 56.66 60.63 -20.68
CA THR A 19 56.03 61.91 -21.00
C THR A 19 54.64 61.70 -21.61
N GLU A 20 53.75 62.70 -21.54
CA GLU A 20 52.40 62.61 -22.09
C GLU A 20 52.37 62.31 -23.59
N THR A 21 53.36 62.81 -24.33
CA THR A 21 53.50 62.60 -25.78
C THR A 21 53.92 61.17 -26.11
N GLU A 22 54.84 60.58 -25.33
CA GLU A 22 55.24 59.17 -25.47
C GLU A 22 54.08 58.23 -25.10
N LYS A 23 53.32 58.57 -24.05
CA LYS A 23 52.12 57.83 -23.66
C LYS A 23 51.06 57.82 -24.78
N ALA A 24 50.78 58.98 -25.38
CA ALA A 24 49.85 59.07 -26.49
C ALA A 24 50.28 58.26 -27.73
N LEU A 25 51.59 58.19 -28.01
CA LEU A 25 52.15 57.36 -29.08
C LEU A 25 51.95 55.86 -28.82
N ILE A 26 52.17 55.42 -27.58
CA ILE A 26 51.96 54.02 -27.17
C ILE A 26 50.49 53.65 -27.30
N GLU A 27 49.60 54.46 -26.74
CA GLU A 27 48.15 54.22 -26.78
C GLU A 27 47.66 54.14 -28.22
N LYS A 28 48.07 55.08 -29.09
CA LYS A 28 47.75 55.04 -30.53
C LYS A 28 48.24 53.75 -31.19
N SER A 29 49.47 53.32 -30.88
CA SER A 29 50.02 52.07 -31.41
C SER A 29 49.24 50.84 -30.93
N PHE A 30 48.78 50.82 -29.68
CA PHE A 30 47.92 49.75 -29.15
C PHE A 30 46.56 49.73 -29.82
N PHE A 31 45.94 50.89 -30.07
CA PHE A 31 44.67 50.97 -30.79
C PHE A 31 44.79 50.41 -32.22
N THR A 32 45.86 50.77 -32.94
CA THR A 32 46.13 50.23 -34.29
C THR A 32 46.44 48.73 -34.28
N PHE A 33 47.14 48.23 -33.26
CA PHE A 33 47.38 46.79 -33.12
C PHE A 33 46.11 46.00 -32.78
N ASN A 34 45.22 46.59 -31.98
CA ASN A 34 43.97 45.95 -31.57
C ASN A 34 42.91 45.95 -32.70
N GLU A 35 43.04 46.81 -33.71
CA GLU A 35 42.24 46.76 -34.95
C GLU A 35 42.65 45.61 -35.87
N GLN A 36 43.87 45.06 -35.74
CA GLN A 36 44.23 43.82 -36.42
C GLN A 36 43.58 42.66 -35.68
N SER A 37 42.47 42.17 -36.22
CA SER A 37 41.85 40.95 -35.74
C SER A 37 42.89 39.83 -35.76
N VAL A 38 43.32 39.39 -34.57
CA VAL A 38 44.22 38.24 -34.46
C VAL A 38 43.50 37.07 -35.14
N GLU A 39 44.01 36.63 -36.29
CA GLU A 39 43.48 35.49 -37.01
C GLU A 39 43.90 34.24 -36.23
N ILE A 40 43.15 33.93 -35.18
CA ILE A 40 43.44 32.78 -34.34
C ILE A 40 43.11 31.54 -35.17
N SER A 41 44.14 30.87 -35.67
CA SER A 41 44.01 29.60 -36.38
C SER A 41 43.12 28.63 -35.57
N GLN A 42 42.23 27.94 -36.28
CA GLN A 42 41.34 26.92 -35.75
C GLN A 42 42.10 25.87 -34.90
N GLU A 43 43.36 25.58 -35.23
CA GLU A 43 44.18 24.67 -34.45
C GLU A 43 44.59 25.24 -33.09
N LYS A 44 44.99 26.51 -33.04
CA LYS A 44 45.32 27.19 -31.78
C LYS A 44 44.09 27.31 -30.89
N LEU A 45 42.92 27.62 -31.45
CA LEU A 45 41.66 27.64 -30.70
C LEU A 45 41.32 26.28 -30.09
N LYS A 46 41.47 25.19 -30.86
CA LYS A 46 41.25 23.82 -30.36
C LYS A 46 42.23 23.47 -29.24
N ALA A 47 43.51 23.80 -29.42
CA ALA A 47 44.55 23.56 -28.42
C ALA A 47 44.27 24.34 -27.13
N LEU A 48 43.91 25.63 -27.24
CA LEU A 48 43.55 26.48 -26.10
C LEU A 48 42.32 25.93 -25.37
N LYS A 49 41.26 25.60 -26.11
CA LYS A 49 40.03 25.04 -25.55
C LYS A 49 40.30 23.75 -24.77
N LYS A 50 41.22 22.91 -25.25
CA LYS A 50 41.64 21.67 -24.59
C LYS A 50 42.47 21.92 -23.32
N GLN A 51 43.33 22.93 -23.30
CA GLN A 51 44.09 23.30 -22.11
C GLN A 51 43.20 23.93 -21.03
N VAL A 52 42.28 24.80 -21.43
CA VAL A 52 41.30 25.43 -20.53
C VAL A 52 40.34 24.40 -19.94
N SER A 53 39.80 23.50 -20.76
CA SER A 53 38.87 22.47 -20.28
C SER A 53 39.50 21.48 -19.29
N LYS A 54 40.81 21.23 -19.39
CA LYS A 54 41.55 20.39 -18.45
C LYS A 54 41.77 21.05 -17.09
N LYS A 55 41.82 22.39 -17.04
CA LYS A 55 42.08 23.17 -15.83
C LYS A 55 40.81 23.64 -15.12
N LEU A 56 39.66 23.61 -15.81
CA LEU A 56 38.39 23.93 -15.20
C LEU A 56 37.81 22.69 -14.49
N PRO A 57 37.23 22.84 -13.29
CA PRO A 57 36.43 21.81 -12.64
C PRO A 57 35.07 21.72 -13.35
N ILE A 58 35.08 21.26 -14.61
CA ILE A 58 33.86 20.98 -15.33
C ILE A 58 33.27 19.75 -14.66
N SER A 59 32.23 19.95 -13.85
CA SER A 59 31.46 18.85 -13.25
C SER A 59 31.13 17.86 -14.37
N LYS A 60 31.72 16.66 -14.31
CA LYS A 60 31.43 15.60 -15.26
C LYS A 60 29.95 15.31 -15.12
N SER A 61 29.15 15.80 -16.07
CA SER A 61 27.75 15.40 -16.21
C SER A 61 27.70 13.88 -16.08
N ARG A 62 26.92 13.39 -15.10
CA ARG A 62 26.83 11.95 -14.82
C ARG A 62 26.56 11.27 -16.15
N SER A 63 27.39 10.28 -16.50
CA SER A 63 27.27 9.64 -17.82
C SER A 63 25.84 9.16 -18.02
N LEU A 64 25.27 9.41 -19.20
CA LEU A 64 23.89 9.03 -19.53
C LEU A 64 23.60 7.55 -19.18
N LYS A 65 24.63 6.70 -19.28
CA LYS A 65 24.60 5.29 -18.86
C LYS A 65 24.22 5.12 -17.39
N VAL A 66 24.75 5.93 -16.47
CA VAL A 66 24.43 5.87 -15.03
C VAL A 66 22.97 6.24 -14.77
N VAL A 67 22.46 7.27 -15.46
CA VAL A 67 21.05 7.67 -15.34
C VAL A 67 20.13 6.58 -15.89
N ILE A 68 20.48 5.97 -17.02
CA ILE A 68 19.73 4.86 -17.61
C ILE A 68 19.73 3.64 -16.67
N THR A 69 20.88 3.23 -16.12
CA THR A 69 20.94 2.08 -15.20
C THR A 69 20.15 2.28 -13.91
N ILE A 70 20.17 3.50 -13.34
CA ILE A 70 19.40 3.81 -12.13
C ILE A 70 17.90 3.79 -12.44
N SER A 71 17.49 4.33 -13.58
CA SER A 71 16.09 4.32 -14.02
C SER A 71 15.55 2.91 -14.22
N THR A 72 16.34 2.02 -14.85
CA THR A 72 15.93 0.62 -15.05
C THR A 72 15.83 -0.15 -13.73
N ALA A 73 16.73 0.09 -12.78
CA ALA A 73 16.68 -0.56 -11.47
C ALA A 73 15.43 -0.14 -10.67
N ALA A 74 15.07 1.15 -10.72
CA ALA A 74 13.87 1.67 -10.06
C ALA A 74 12.58 1.07 -10.64
N ALA A 75 12.51 0.91 -11.97
CA ALA A 75 11.35 0.30 -12.64
C ALA A 75 11.15 -1.18 -12.25
N VAL A 76 12.23 -1.96 -12.15
CA VAL A 76 12.17 -3.37 -11.74
C VAL A 76 11.69 -3.50 -10.28
N ILE A 77 12.18 -2.63 -9.39
CA ILE A 77 11.75 -2.61 -7.98
C ILE A 77 10.27 -2.24 -7.88
N ALA A 78 9.82 -1.20 -8.60
CA ALA A 78 8.41 -0.81 -8.61
C ALA A 78 7.50 -1.93 -9.14
N PHE A 79 7.93 -2.64 -10.19
CA PHE A 79 7.21 -3.77 -10.75
C PHE A 79 7.15 -4.96 -9.78
N ALA A 80 8.25 -5.25 -9.09
CA ALA A 80 8.28 -6.28 -8.06
C ALA A 80 7.33 -5.92 -6.91
N ILE A 81 7.36 -4.67 -6.42
CA ILE A 81 6.43 -4.21 -5.38
C ILE A 81 4.98 -4.29 -5.86
N TYR A 82 4.70 -3.99 -7.12
CA TYR A 82 3.35 -4.14 -7.69
C TYR A 82 2.89 -5.59 -7.75
N MET A 83 3.76 -6.52 -8.18
CA MET A 83 3.45 -7.95 -8.27
C MET A 83 3.32 -8.62 -6.91
N PHE A 84 4.13 -8.21 -5.93
CA PHE A 84 4.15 -8.78 -4.58
C PHE A 84 3.31 -7.99 -3.57
N ASN A 85 2.64 -6.92 -3.98
CA ASN A 85 1.65 -6.27 -3.11
C ASN A 85 0.43 -7.20 -3.03
N PRO A 86 0.17 -7.86 -1.88
CA PRO A 86 -1.07 -8.57 -1.73
C PRO A 86 -2.19 -7.54 -1.89
N GLN A 87 -3.05 -7.73 -2.89
CA GLN A 87 -4.29 -6.96 -2.95
C GLN A 87 -4.98 -7.11 -1.59
N PRO A 88 -5.53 -6.03 -1.01
CA PRO A 88 -6.37 -6.18 0.17
C PRO A 88 -7.45 -7.17 -0.23
N GLU A 89 -7.42 -8.37 0.37
CA GLU A 89 -8.50 -9.32 0.18
C GLU A 89 -9.78 -8.54 0.48
N ASN A 90 -10.67 -8.47 -0.51
CA ASN A 90 -12.00 -7.91 -0.31
C ASN A 90 -12.67 -8.77 0.76
N ASN A 91 -12.54 -8.35 2.01
CA ASN A 91 -13.08 -8.99 3.22
C ASN A 91 -14.62 -9.08 3.21
N ILE A 92 -15.26 -8.66 2.11
CA ILE A 92 -16.67 -8.81 1.78
C ILE A 92 -17.06 -10.30 1.85
N ASN A 93 -16.21 -11.22 1.40
CA ASN A 93 -16.51 -12.66 1.48
C ASN A 93 -16.43 -13.23 2.91
N ARG A 94 -15.61 -12.64 3.78
CA ARG A 94 -15.52 -13.06 5.20
C ARG A 94 -16.71 -12.54 6.00
N SER A 95 -17.18 -11.32 5.74
CA SER A 95 -18.36 -10.77 6.40
C SER A 95 -19.67 -11.46 5.96
N LEU A 96 -19.78 -11.86 4.69
CA LEU A 96 -20.93 -12.62 4.19
C LEU A 96 -21.03 -14.02 4.80
N ARG A 97 -19.91 -14.72 4.99
CA ARG A 97 -19.91 -16.05 5.64
C ARG A 97 -20.33 -16.01 7.11
N ILE A 98 -20.02 -14.91 7.81
CA ILE A 98 -20.47 -14.71 9.20
C ILE A 98 -21.96 -14.36 9.22
N ALA A 99 -22.45 -13.54 8.29
CA ALA A 99 -23.86 -13.19 8.21
C ALA A 99 -24.77 -14.40 7.88
N GLU A 100 -24.33 -15.31 7.00
CA GLU A 100 -25.07 -16.52 6.65
C GLU A 100 -25.22 -17.50 7.84
N GLN A 101 -24.31 -17.42 8.82
CA GLN A 101 -24.34 -18.27 10.01
C GLN A 101 -25.34 -17.78 11.10
N ILE A 102 -25.87 -16.57 11.00
CA ILE A 102 -26.68 -15.93 12.06
C ILE A 102 -28.05 -15.49 11.52
N PHE A 103 -28.66 -16.28 10.64
CA PHE A 103 -30.08 -16.06 10.34
C PHE A 103 -30.92 -16.46 11.55
N PRO A 104 -31.88 -15.62 12.00
CA PRO A 104 -32.82 -16.00 13.04
C PRO A 104 -33.64 -17.19 12.53
N LYS A 105 -33.55 -18.32 13.23
CA LYS A 105 -34.28 -19.55 12.93
C LYS A 105 -35.66 -19.62 13.60
N GLY A 106 -36.07 -18.55 14.27
CA GLY A 106 -37.37 -18.44 14.92
C GLY A 106 -37.56 -19.48 16.02
N ASN A 107 -38.80 -19.94 16.20
CA ASN A 107 -39.17 -20.87 17.26
C ASN A 107 -38.82 -22.33 16.88
N THR A 108 -37.54 -22.67 16.87
CA THR A 108 -37.07 -24.00 16.43
C THR A 108 -36.26 -24.68 17.51
N ALA A 109 -36.58 -25.95 17.80
CA ALA A 109 -35.76 -26.82 18.64
C ALA A 109 -35.74 -28.25 18.07
N LEU A 110 -34.70 -28.98 18.44
CA LEU A 110 -34.43 -30.35 18.00
C LEU A 110 -34.40 -31.24 19.25
N ILE A 111 -35.22 -32.29 19.25
CA ILE A 111 -35.21 -33.30 20.29
C ILE A 111 -34.38 -34.48 19.80
N THR A 112 -33.27 -34.74 20.48
CA THR A 112 -32.43 -35.91 20.24
C THR A 112 -32.76 -36.97 21.29
N LEU A 113 -33.22 -38.12 20.81
CA LEU A 113 -33.51 -39.29 21.65
C LEU A 113 -32.20 -40.06 21.91
N SER A 114 -32.18 -40.88 22.97
CA SER A 114 -31.04 -41.76 23.31
C SER A 114 -30.60 -42.69 22.17
N ASN A 115 -31.49 -43.02 21.24
CA ASN A 115 -31.18 -43.81 20.05
C ASN A 115 -30.52 -43.02 18.91
N GLY A 116 -30.20 -41.74 19.13
CA GLY A 116 -29.60 -40.84 18.13
C GLY A 116 -30.60 -40.28 17.12
N LYS A 117 -31.89 -40.63 17.21
CA LYS A 117 -32.92 -40.04 16.34
C LYS A 117 -33.19 -38.61 16.75
N THR A 118 -33.11 -37.69 15.80
CA THR A 118 -33.50 -36.29 15.99
C THR A 118 -34.91 -36.07 15.45
N ILE A 119 -35.75 -35.41 16.25
CA ILE A 119 -37.09 -34.95 15.88
C ILE A 119 -37.06 -33.43 15.91
N GLU A 120 -37.37 -32.81 14.78
CA GLU A 120 -37.54 -31.37 14.69
C GLU A 120 -38.91 -30.97 15.25
N LEU A 121 -38.90 -29.99 16.15
CA LEU A 121 -40.12 -29.42 16.69
C LEU A 121 -40.71 -28.44 15.69
N ASP A 122 -42.04 -28.48 15.60
CA ASP A 122 -42.79 -27.65 14.67
C ASP A 122 -42.69 -26.17 15.05
N GLN A 123 -42.26 -25.34 14.09
CA GLN A 123 -42.14 -23.89 14.23
C GLN A 123 -43.49 -23.18 14.45
N HIS A 124 -44.59 -23.83 14.09
CA HIS A 124 -45.94 -23.29 14.28
C HIS A 124 -46.46 -23.48 15.72
N HIS A 125 -45.80 -24.34 16.51
CA HIS A 125 -46.18 -24.59 17.90
C HIS A 125 -45.16 -23.94 18.83
N ASN A 126 -45.62 -22.98 19.64
CA ASN A 126 -44.71 -22.12 20.38
C ASN A 126 -44.22 -22.68 21.72
N GLU A 127 -44.76 -23.83 22.14
CA GLU A 127 -44.57 -24.36 23.49
C GLU A 127 -44.68 -25.90 23.48
N LEU A 128 -43.69 -26.54 24.11
CA LEU A 128 -43.62 -27.98 24.32
C LEU A 128 -43.88 -28.28 25.80
N ASN A 129 -44.83 -29.18 26.05
CA ASN A 129 -45.14 -29.68 27.39
C ASN A 129 -44.50 -31.05 27.58
N ILE A 130 -43.66 -31.16 28.60
CA ILE A 130 -43.02 -32.38 29.07
C ILE A 130 -43.84 -32.88 30.25
N SER A 131 -44.36 -34.10 30.15
CA SER A 131 -45.09 -34.77 31.23
C SER A 131 -44.55 -36.18 31.43
N ASP A 132 -44.86 -36.78 32.59
CA ASP A 132 -44.54 -38.19 32.85
C ASP A 132 -45.19 -39.14 31.84
N SER A 133 -46.25 -38.68 31.15
CA SER A 133 -46.96 -39.41 30.09
C SER A 133 -46.37 -39.21 28.68
N GLY A 134 -45.32 -38.39 28.55
CA GLY A 134 -44.64 -38.08 27.30
C GLY A 134 -44.67 -36.60 26.89
N LEU A 135 -44.24 -36.34 25.66
CA LEU A 135 -44.16 -35.01 25.06
C LEU A 135 -45.42 -34.64 24.27
N SER A 136 -45.92 -33.43 24.48
CA SER A 136 -47.05 -32.88 23.74
C SER A 136 -46.84 -31.41 23.41
N TYR A 137 -47.35 -30.97 22.28
CA TYR A 137 -47.46 -29.55 21.97
C TYR A 137 -48.56 -28.89 22.81
N SER A 138 -48.52 -27.55 22.90
CA SER A 138 -49.57 -26.76 23.55
C SER A 138 -50.99 -27.02 23.01
N ASP A 139 -51.12 -27.46 21.76
CA ASP A 139 -52.41 -27.79 21.11
C ASP A 139 -52.88 -29.23 21.41
N GLY A 140 -52.26 -29.92 22.38
CA GLY A 140 -52.63 -31.28 22.79
C GLY A 140 -52.19 -32.39 21.83
N LYS A 141 -51.58 -32.04 20.69
CA LYS A 141 -50.99 -33.01 19.75
C LYS A 141 -49.79 -33.70 20.40
N LYS A 142 -49.90 -35.02 20.60
CA LYS A 142 -48.82 -35.84 21.18
C LYS A 142 -47.72 -36.11 20.16
N ILE A 143 -46.47 -35.98 20.58
CA ILE A 143 -45.31 -36.37 19.79
C ILE A 143 -45.14 -37.88 19.97
N LYS A 144 -45.36 -38.65 18.89
CA LYS A 144 -45.22 -40.11 18.93
C LYS A 144 -43.76 -40.48 19.13
N MET A 145 -43.42 -40.87 20.36
CA MET A 145 -42.13 -41.46 20.70
C MET A 145 -42.31 -42.98 20.76
N ASN A 146 -41.52 -43.72 19.98
CA ASN A 146 -41.64 -45.19 19.86
C ASN A 146 -41.03 -45.96 21.03
N SER A 147 -40.55 -45.29 22.08
CA SER A 147 -40.08 -45.92 23.31
C SER A 147 -40.08 -44.89 24.43
N LEU A 148 -40.32 -45.35 25.66
CA LEU A 148 -39.91 -44.63 26.87
C LEU A 148 -38.38 -44.53 26.81
N VAL A 149 -37.90 -43.43 26.26
CA VAL A 149 -36.48 -43.13 26.17
C VAL A 149 -36.11 -42.40 27.46
N GLU A 150 -35.28 -43.05 28.27
CA GLU A 150 -34.83 -42.60 29.60
C GLU A 150 -34.07 -41.27 29.59
N SER A 151 -33.57 -40.81 28.42
CA SER A 151 -32.86 -39.54 28.29
C SER A 151 -33.17 -38.85 26.97
N GLN A 152 -33.64 -37.60 27.06
CA GLN A 152 -34.01 -36.76 25.93
C GLN A 152 -33.19 -35.48 26.01
N THR A 153 -32.50 -35.14 24.91
CA THR A 153 -31.73 -33.90 24.83
C THR A 153 -32.46 -32.93 23.90
N ILE A 154 -32.87 -31.78 24.41
CA ILE A 154 -33.52 -30.72 23.65
C ILE A 154 -32.48 -29.65 23.35
N SER A 155 -32.23 -29.40 22.07
CA SER A 155 -31.23 -28.42 21.62
C SER A 155 -31.86 -27.37 20.70
N THR A 156 -31.51 -26.11 20.91
CA THR A 156 -31.89 -25.01 20.01
C THR A 156 -30.73 -24.68 19.07
N PRO A 157 -30.97 -24.51 17.76
CA PRO A 157 -29.91 -24.11 16.84
C PRO A 157 -29.50 -22.64 17.07
N LYS A 158 -28.37 -22.23 16.49
CA LYS A 158 -27.96 -20.81 16.49
C LYS A 158 -29.06 -19.96 15.86
N GLY A 159 -29.44 -18.88 16.54
CA GLY A 159 -30.52 -17.98 16.13
C GLY A 159 -31.95 -18.49 16.38
N GLY A 160 -32.14 -19.63 17.06
CA GLY A 160 -33.46 -20.16 17.43
C GLY A 160 -33.76 -20.01 18.94
N GLU A 161 -35.02 -19.88 19.29
CA GLU A 161 -35.51 -19.93 20.67
C GLU A 161 -36.63 -20.97 20.80
N TYR A 162 -36.90 -21.49 22.00
CA TYR A 162 -38.03 -22.40 22.21
C TYR A 162 -38.53 -22.38 23.65
N LYS A 163 -39.84 -22.49 23.87
CA LYS A 163 -40.43 -22.52 25.21
C LYS A 163 -40.82 -23.94 25.62
N ILE A 164 -40.47 -24.32 26.84
CA ILE A 164 -40.71 -25.64 27.40
C ILE A 164 -41.43 -25.51 28.74
N VAL A 165 -42.45 -26.33 28.95
CA VAL A 165 -43.10 -26.54 30.24
C VAL A 165 -42.68 -27.91 30.75
N LEU A 166 -42.04 -27.95 31.91
CA LEU A 166 -41.60 -29.18 32.57
C LEU A 166 -42.77 -29.86 33.30
N SER A 167 -42.56 -31.10 33.75
CA SER A 167 -43.59 -31.91 34.42
C SER A 167 -44.04 -31.32 35.77
N ASP A 168 -43.19 -30.49 36.39
CA ASP A 168 -43.47 -29.72 37.61
C ASP A 168 -44.24 -28.41 37.34
N GLY A 169 -44.54 -28.10 36.07
CA GLY A 169 -45.20 -26.87 35.65
C GLY A 169 -44.25 -25.67 35.46
N THR A 170 -42.94 -25.85 35.68
CA THR A 170 -41.93 -24.82 35.47
C THR A 170 -41.84 -24.47 33.98
N LYS A 171 -41.83 -23.18 33.67
CA LYS A 171 -41.71 -22.65 32.30
C LYS A 171 -40.28 -22.19 32.04
N VAL A 172 -39.62 -22.80 31.06
CA VAL A 172 -38.24 -22.52 30.68
C VAL A 172 -38.21 -22.01 29.23
N TRP A 173 -37.51 -20.89 29.01
CA TRP A 173 -37.17 -20.42 27.67
C TRP A 173 -35.74 -20.84 27.34
N LEU A 174 -35.56 -21.63 26.28
CA LEU A 174 -34.25 -21.98 25.74
C LEU A 174 -33.86 -20.94 24.69
N ASN A 175 -32.75 -20.26 24.92
CA ASN A 175 -32.16 -19.31 23.98
C ASN A 175 -31.32 -20.04 22.92
N ALA A 176 -30.82 -19.31 21.92
CA ALA A 176 -29.99 -19.87 20.84
C ALA A 176 -28.79 -20.67 21.33
N ALA A 177 -28.52 -21.80 20.67
CA ALA A 177 -27.40 -22.70 20.98
C ALA A 177 -27.41 -23.24 22.43
N THR A 178 -28.59 -23.39 23.03
CA THR A 178 -28.77 -23.97 24.37
C THR A 178 -29.13 -25.45 24.24
N VAL A 179 -28.66 -26.24 25.20
CA VAL A 179 -28.97 -27.67 25.31
C VAL A 179 -29.53 -27.93 26.70
N LEU A 180 -30.66 -28.62 26.76
CA LEU A 180 -31.31 -29.12 27.97
C LEU A 180 -31.32 -30.65 27.91
N GLN A 181 -30.96 -31.30 29.01
CA GLN A 181 -30.85 -32.76 29.14
C GLN A 181 -31.66 -33.26 30.33
#